data_AF-A0A2S7EBH8-F1
#
_entry.id   AF-A0A2S7EBH8-F1
#
_cell.length_a   1.000
_cell.length_b   1.000
_cell.length_c   1.000
_cell.angle_alpha   90.00
_cell.angle_beta   90.00
_cell.angle_gamma   90.00
#
_symmetry.space_group_name_H-M   'P 1'
#
loop_
_entity.id
_entity.type
_entity.pdbx_description
1 polymer ?
#
loop_
_entity_poly.entity_id
_entity_poly.type
_entity_poly.pdbx_seq_one_letter_code
_entity_poly.pdbx_strand_id
1 'polypeptide(L)'
;MSFALLLALCGYAHADGLTPVDANVSTHKQFDLTDADIAGLQARMTRGDISSLELTRAYLQRIATLDRAGPTLNSLIELNPQAQADAYALDADRRAGRVCGSLHGIPVLLKDNIDAVPMVSSAGSLALAEFKPTRDAFLVQRLRAAGAVILGETNVRAPRTTKS
;
A
#
# COMPACT_ATOMS: atom_id res chain seq x y z
N MET A 1 -80.73 21.55 -7.30
CA MET A 1 -80.57 21.46 -5.83
C MET A 1 -79.59 20.32 -5.57
N SER A 2 -78.30 20.63 -5.46
CA SER A 2 -77.59 20.88 -4.20
C SER A 2 -76.92 19.60 -3.67
N PHE A 3 -75.70 19.78 -3.15
CA PHE A 3 -74.80 18.82 -2.47
C PHE A 3 -73.89 17.94 -3.34
N ALA A 4 -72.74 18.50 -3.71
CA ALA A 4 -71.50 17.76 -3.90
C ALA A 4 -70.82 17.57 -2.53
N LEU A 5 -70.60 16.32 -2.15
CA LEU A 5 -69.96 15.89 -0.91
C LEU A 5 -68.45 15.68 -1.15
N LEU A 6 -67.65 16.24 -0.24
CA LEU A 6 -66.21 16.06 -0.04
C LEU A 6 -65.77 14.60 -0.09
N LEU A 7 -64.55 14.34 -0.58
CA LEU A 7 -63.46 13.76 0.24
C LEU A 7 -62.12 13.79 -0.51
N ALA A 8 -61.12 14.31 0.20
CA ALA A 8 -59.73 14.41 -0.21
C ALA A 8 -59.05 13.04 -0.27
N LEU A 9 -58.12 12.85 -1.20
CA LEU A 9 -56.93 11.98 -1.04
C LEU A 9 -55.96 12.12 -2.22
N CYS A 10 -54.67 12.24 -1.88
CA CYS A 10 -53.47 12.10 -2.71
C CYS A 10 -53.22 13.18 -3.80
N GLY A 11 -52.06 13.83 -3.88
CA GLY A 11 -50.76 13.53 -3.27
C GLY A 11 -49.85 14.75 -3.20
N TYR A 12 -48.93 14.67 -2.25
CA TYR A 12 -47.81 15.59 -2.07
C TYR A 12 -46.97 15.69 -3.35
N ALA A 13 -46.77 16.91 -3.82
CA ALA A 13 -45.62 17.25 -4.65
C ALA A 13 -44.39 17.32 -3.72
N HIS A 14 -43.52 16.32 -3.77
CA HIS A 14 -42.16 16.45 -3.27
C HIS A 14 -41.25 16.66 -4.48
N ALA A 15 -40.74 17.89 -4.61
CA ALA A 15 -39.65 18.20 -5.49
C ALA A 15 -38.37 17.61 -4.87
N ASP A 16 -37.96 16.42 -5.33
CA ASP A 16 -36.60 15.93 -5.08
C ASP A 16 -35.66 16.56 -6.10
N GLY A 17 -35.08 17.68 -5.67
CA GLY A 17 -33.88 18.24 -6.28
C GLY A 17 -32.71 17.30 -6.05
N LEU A 18 -32.48 16.37 -6.97
CA LEU A 18 -31.21 15.68 -7.11
C LEU A 18 -30.27 16.56 -7.93
N THR A 19 -29.63 17.52 -7.26
CA THR A 19 -28.39 18.10 -7.77
C THR A 19 -27.37 16.96 -7.89
N PRO A 20 -26.63 16.85 -9.00
CA PRO A 20 -25.54 15.89 -9.08
C PRO A 20 -24.54 16.28 -8.00
N VAL A 21 -24.36 15.40 -7.03
CA VAL A 21 -23.27 15.54 -6.06
C VAL A 21 -22.01 15.49 -6.91
N ASP A 22 -21.34 16.63 -7.02
CA ASP A 22 -20.06 16.77 -7.69
C ASP A 22 -19.11 15.74 -7.08
N ALA A 23 -19.01 14.60 -7.77
CA ALA A 23 -18.05 13.56 -7.52
C ALA A 23 -16.70 14.09 -8.00
N ASN A 24 -16.18 15.08 -7.27
CA ASN A 24 -14.77 15.42 -7.32
C ASN A 24 -14.01 14.35 -6.51
N VAL A 25 -14.13 13.11 -7.00
CA VAL A 25 -13.23 12.02 -6.64
C VAL A 25 -11.90 12.44 -7.23
N SER A 26 -11.03 12.94 -6.36
CA SER A 26 -9.67 13.31 -6.71
C SER A 26 -9.05 12.10 -7.39
N THR A 27 -8.92 12.18 -8.72
CA THR A 27 -8.26 11.19 -9.55
C THR A 27 -6.84 11.12 -9.06
N HIS A 28 -6.54 10.14 -8.21
CA HIS A 28 -5.18 9.80 -7.83
C HIS A 28 -4.40 9.68 -9.13
N LYS A 29 -3.50 10.64 -9.37
CA LYS A 29 -2.60 10.70 -10.51
C LYS A 29 -2.05 9.30 -10.71
N GLN A 30 -2.53 8.60 -11.73
CA GLN A 30 -2.18 7.21 -11.98
C GLN A 30 -0.69 7.21 -12.34
N PHE A 31 0.14 6.95 -11.34
CA PHE A 31 1.57 6.89 -11.51
C PHE A 31 1.87 5.68 -12.39
N ASP A 32 2.48 5.93 -13.54
CA ASP A 32 3.06 4.85 -14.33
C ASP A 32 4.27 4.31 -13.55
N LEU A 33 4.02 3.26 -12.77
CA LEU A 33 5.01 2.57 -11.95
C LEU A 33 5.81 1.54 -12.77
N THR A 34 5.52 1.40 -14.06
CA THR A 34 5.97 0.26 -14.87
C THR A 34 7.39 0.45 -15.41
N ASP A 35 7.81 1.71 -15.65
CA ASP A 35 9.11 2.03 -16.28
C ASP A 35 9.98 3.04 -15.50
N ALA A 36 9.67 3.30 -14.23
CA ALA A 36 10.45 4.23 -13.41
C ALA A 36 11.62 3.51 -12.71
N ASP A 37 12.85 3.85 -13.07
CA ASP A 37 14.03 3.41 -12.33
C ASP A 37 14.19 4.15 -10.99
N ILE A 38 15.04 3.63 -10.09
CA ILE A 38 15.24 4.21 -8.76
C ILE A 38 15.75 5.65 -8.86
N ALA A 39 16.63 5.94 -9.81
CA ALA A 39 17.19 7.28 -10.00
C ALA A 39 16.10 8.29 -10.41
N GLY A 40 15.21 7.92 -11.32
CA GLY A 40 14.07 8.72 -11.75
C GLY A 40 13.08 8.95 -10.61
N LEU A 41 12.78 7.92 -9.81
CA LEU A 41 11.93 8.06 -8.62
C LEU A 41 12.56 9.02 -7.59
N GLN A 42 13.87 8.91 -7.34
CA GLN A 42 14.59 9.85 -6.47
C GLN A 42 14.56 11.28 -7.00
N ALA A 43 14.77 11.48 -8.30
CA ALA A 43 14.71 12.80 -8.92
C ALA A 43 13.32 13.42 -8.78
N ARG A 44 12.26 12.63 -8.99
CA ARG A 44 10.86 13.08 -8.81
C ARG A 44 10.57 13.44 -7.36
N MET A 45 11.01 12.63 -6.39
CA MET A 45 10.88 12.96 -4.96
C MET A 45 11.66 14.21 -4.57
N THR A 46 12.82 14.43 -5.17
CA THR A 46 13.65 15.62 -4.93
C THR A 46 12.99 16.89 -5.47
N ARG A 47 12.31 16.82 -6.62
CA ARG A 47 11.53 17.94 -7.18
C ARG A 47 10.19 18.17 -6.50
N GLY A 48 9.75 17.25 -5.63
CA GLY A 48 8.43 17.29 -5.00
C GLY A 48 7.29 16.82 -5.91
N ASP A 49 7.59 16.15 -7.03
CA ASP A 49 6.58 15.63 -7.96
C ASP A 49 5.78 14.45 -7.39
N ILE A 50 6.36 13.77 -6.39
CA ILE A 50 5.81 12.63 -5.66
C ILE A 50 6.50 12.53 -4.29
N SER A 51 5.80 12.10 -3.27
CA SER A 51 6.36 11.75 -1.95
C SER A 51 6.58 10.25 -1.79
N SER A 52 7.41 9.84 -0.82
CA SER A 52 7.59 8.44 -0.45
C SER A 52 6.27 7.80 -0.02
N LEU A 53 5.43 8.54 0.72
CA LEU A 53 4.10 8.08 1.13
C LEU A 53 3.18 7.85 -0.07
N GLU A 54 3.14 8.75 -1.04
CA GLU A 54 2.34 8.58 -2.26
C GLU A 54 2.83 7.40 -3.09
N LEU A 55 4.15 7.24 -3.24
CA LEU A 55 4.75 6.11 -3.95
C LEU A 55 4.41 4.78 -3.26
N THR A 56 4.55 4.73 -1.93
CA THR A 56 4.20 3.57 -1.10
C THR A 56 2.73 3.21 -1.25
N ARG A 57 1.82 4.19 -1.19
CA ARG A 57 0.38 3.97 -1.37
C ARG A 57 0.06 3.48 -2.78
N ALA A 58 0.72 4.00 -3.81
CA ALA A 58 0.52 3.56 -5.18
C ALA A 58 0.90 2.07 -5.35
N TYR A 59 2.02 1.63 -4.77
CA TYR A 59 2.39 0.20 -4.79
C TYR A 59 1.45 -0.67 -3.96
N LEU A 60 1.04 -0.24 -2.75
CA LEU A 60 0.07 -0.99 -1.93
C LEU A 60 -1.28 -1.15 -2.64
N GLN A 61 -1.75 -0.11 -3.33
CA GLN A 61 -2.97 -0.17 -4.12
C GLN A 61 -2.81 -1.15 -5.30
N ARG A 62 -1.68 -1.09 -6.01
CA ARG A 62 -1.39 -2.04 -7.10
C ARG A 62 -1.35 -3.49 -6.60
N ILE A 63 -0.75 -3.73 -5.44
CA ILE A 63 -0.75 -5.02 -4.76
C ILE A 63 -2.18 -5.46 -4.46
N ALA A 64 -3.01 -4.61 -3.84
CA ALA A 64 -4.39 -4.96 -3.54
C ALA A 64 -5.18 -5.35 -4.81
N THR A 65 -4.99 -4.61 -5.90
CA THR A 65 -5.68 -4.86 -7.17
C THR A 65 -5.17 -6.11 -7.88
N LEU A 66 -3.86 -6.34 -7.96
CA LEU A 66 -3.30 -7.42 -8.78
C LEU A 66 -3.08 -8.73 -8.00
N ASP A 67 -2.64 -8.62 -6.75
CA ASP A 67 -2.26 -9.77 -5.93
C ASP A 67 -3.45 -10.38 -5.18
N ARG A 68 -4.35 -9.54 -4.66
CA ARG A 68 -5.46 -9.97 -3.78
C ARG A 68 -6.82 -10.07 -4.46
N ALA A 69 -7.17 -9.13 -5.32
CA ALA A 69 -8.52 -9.04 -5.92
C ALA A 69 -8.60 -9.45 -7.40
N GLY A 70 -7.52 -9.25 -8.16
CA GLY A 70 -7.46 -9.45 -9.61
C GLY A 70 -6.99 -10.86 -10.01
N PRO A 71 -5.90 -11.03 -10.80
CA PRO A 71 -5.42 -12.35 -11.22
C PRO A 71 -4.96 -13.26 -10.07
N THR A 72 -5.05 -12.81 -8.81
CA THR A 72 -4.71 -13.58 -7.61
C THR A 72 -3.30 -14.17 -7.68
N LEU A 73 -2.32 -13.31 -7.93
CA LEU A 73 -0.93 -13.74 -8.11
C LEU A 73 -0.36 -14.46 -6.88
N ASN A 74 -0.90 -14.19 -5.68
CA ASN A 74 -0.46 -14.78 -4.41
C ASN A 74 1.07 -14.67 -4.20
N SER A 75 1.61 -13.53 -4.62
CA SER A 75 3.03 -13.19 -4.58
C SER A 75 3.48 -12.60 -3.24
N LEU A 76 2.54 -12.17 -2.38
CA LEU A 76 2.81 -11.60 -1.06
C LEU A 76 2.17 -12.42 0.06
N ILE A 77 2.97 -12.73 1.09
CA ILE A 77 2.51 -13.43 2.30
C ILE A 77 2.02 -12.41 3.32
N GLU A 78 2.83 -11.39 3.61
CA GLU A 78 2.54 -10.38 4.62
C GLU A 78 2.90 -8.97 4.12
N LEU A 79 2.08 -7.99 4.49
CA LEU A 79 2.38 -6.57 4.29
C LEU A 79 2.84 -5.97 5.61
N ASN A 80 3.86 -5.12 5.56
CA ASN A 80 4.34 -4.40 6.73
C ASN A 80 3.29 -3.37 7.17
N PRO A 81 2.69 -3.50 8.37
CA PRO A 81 1.68 -2.55 8.85
C PRO A 81 2.26 -1.14 9.07
N GLN A 82 3.58 -1.02 9.20
CA GLN A 82 4.27 0.26 9.43
C GLN A 82 4.71 0.95 8.13
N ALA A 83 4.57 0.32 6.95
CA ALA A 83 5.15 0.83 5.70
C ALA A 83 4.77 2.30 5.38
N GLN A 84 3.49 2.66 5.56
CA GLN A 84 3.05 4.04 5.31
C GLN A 84 3.59 5.03 6.36
N ALA A 85 3.71 4.61 7.62
CA ALA A 85 4.25 5.44 8.69
C ALA A 85 5.76 5.68 8.47
N ASP A 86 6.50 4.63 8.11
CA ASP A 86 7.92 4.70 7.76
C ASP A 86 8.15 5.65 6.57
N ALA A 87 7.34 5.53 5.50
CA ALA A 87 7.40 6.41 4.34
C ALA A 87 7.14 7.88 4.69
N TYR A 88 6.12 8.14 5.53
CA TYR A 88 5.80 9.48 6.00
C TYR A 88 6.94 10.11 6.82
N ALA A 89 7.61 9.33 7.66
CA ALA A 89 8.77 9.78 8.43
C ALA A 89 9.94 10.15 7.49
N LEU A 90 10.21 9.33 6.47
CA LEU A 90 11.25 9.60 5.48
C LEU A 90 10.96 10.84 4.64
N ASP A 91 9.68 11.14 4.36
CA ASP A 91 9.30 12.41 3.73
C ASP A 91 9.59 13.61 4.63
N ALA A 92 9.39 13.48 5.94
CA ALA A 92 9.75 14.52 6.91
C ALA A 92 11.26 14.74 6.99
N ASP A 93 12.04 13.65 6.98
CA ASP A 93 13.50 13.72 6.93
C ASP A 93 14.00 14.40 5.65
N ARG A 94 13.40 14.08 4.49
CA ARG A 94 13.73 14.73 3.22
C ARG A 94 13.46 16.24 3.27
N ARG A 95 12.31 16.67 3.79
CA ARG A 95 11.99 18.10 3.96
C ARG A 95 12.97 18.81 4.89
N ALA A 96 13.53 18.09 5.86
CA ALA A 96 14.54 18.61 6.78
C ALA A 96 15.98 18.46 6.26
N GLY A 97 16.19 18.04 5.00
CA GLY A 97 17.51 17.88 4.40
C GLY A 97 18.29 16.65 4.86
N ARG A 98 17.66 15.70 5.58
CA ARG A 98 18.27 14.47 6.09
C ARG A 98 18.03 13.28 5.16
N VAL A 99 18.65 13.29 3.99
CA VAL A 99 18.50 12.20 3.00
C VAL A 99 19.58 11.13 3.20
N CYS A 100 19.16 9.87 3.38
CA CYS A 100 20.03 8.73 3.73
C CYS A 100 20.69 8.03 2.52
N GLY A 101 20.44 8.50 1.29
CA GLY A 101 21.05 7.98 0.06
C GLY A 101 20.05 7.68 -1.05
N SER A 102 20.46 6.87 -2.03
CA SER A 102 19.67 6.54 -3.22
C SER A 102 18.40 5.73 -2.95
N LEU A 103 18.31 5.08 -1.79
CA LEU A 103 17.14 4.31 -1.38
C LEU A 103 16.17 5.11 -0.48
N HIS A 104 16.47 6.37 -0.17
CA HIS A 104 15.66 7.16 0.75
C HIS A 104 14.22 7.34 0.25
N GLY A 105 13.27 6.73 0.94
CA GLY A 105 11.85 6.72 0.60
C GLY A 105 11.45 5.71 -0.49
N ILE A 106 12.35 4.83 -0.92
CA ILE A 106 12.06 3.83 -1.97
C ILE A 106 11.42 2.58 -1.34
N PRO A 107 10.22 2.18 -1.79
CA PRO A 107 9.58 0.96 -1.33
C PRO A 107 10.28 -0.29 -1.87
N VAL A 108 10.51 -1.27 -1.00
CA VAL A 108 11.13 -2.56 -1.33
C VAL A 108 10.35 -3.71 -0.71
N LEU A 109 10.41 -4.87 -1.36
CA LEU A 109 9.85 -6.12 -0.87
C LEU A 109 10.97 -7.07 -0.46
N LEU A 110 10.73 -7.82 0.61
CA LEU A 110 11.65 -8.83 1.11
C LEU A 110 11.15 -10.22 0.72
N LYS A 111 12.06 -11.19 0.65
CA LYS A 111 11.71 -12.59 0.51
C LYS A 111 11.41 -13.15 1.90
N ASP A 112 10.38 -14.00 2.05
CA ASP A 112 9.90 -14.55 3.35
C ASP A 112 10.91 -15.46 4.09
N ASN A 113 12.16 -15.51 3.66
CA ASN A 113 13.28 -16.11 4.38
C ASN A 113 14.25 -15.06 4.97
N ILE A 114 13.84 -13.80 5.01
CA ILE A 114 14.63 -12.67 5.52
C ILE A 114 13.91 -12.06 6.71
N ASP A 115 14.44 -12.27 7.91
CA ASP A 115 13.87 -11.72 9.14
C ASP A 115 13.70 -10.18 9.07
N ALA A 116 12.46 -9.71 9.21
CA ALA A 116 12.13 -8.28 9.31
C ALA A 116 11.02 -8.01 10.34
N VAL A 117 11.35 -7.27 11.39
CA VAL A 117 10.39 -6.89 12.43
C VAL A 117 9.49 -5.77 11.90
N PRO A 118 8.17 -5.77 12.18
CA PRO A 118 7.43 -6.69 13.06
C PRO A 118 6.74 -7.87 12.36
N MET A 119 7.10 -8.16 11.11
CA MET A 119 6.46 -9.19 10.28
C MET A 119 6.87 -10.60 10.72
N VAL A 120 6.05 -11.59 10.36
CA VAL A 120 6.36 -13.02 10.49
C VAL A 120 7.35 -13.41 9.40
N SER A 121 8.30 -14.28 9.73
CA SER A 121 9.14 -14.94 8.73
C SER A 121 8.86 -16.44 8.74
N SER A 122 8.11 -16.91 7.73
CA SER A 122 7.69 -18.31 7.67
C SER A 122 8.64 -19.21 6.89
N ALA A 123 9.56 -18.61 6.11
CA ALA A 123 10.43 -19.30 5.15
C ALA A 123 9.67 -20.30 4.24
N GLY A 124 8.39 -20.02 3.96
CA GLY A 124 7.48 -20.89 3.22
C GLY A 124 7.07 -22.18 3.95
N SER A 125 7.23 -22.25 5.27
CA SER A 125 6.93 -23.45 6.09
C SER A 125 5.77 -23.19 7.06
N LEU A 126 4.78 -24.10 7.07
CA LEU A 126 3.70 -24.08 8.06
C LEU A 126 4.21 -24.18 9.50
N ALA A 127 5.36 -24.82 9.71
CA ALA A 127 5.96 -24.94 11.04
C ALA A 127 6.45 -23.60 11.60
N LEU A 128 6.64 -22.59 10.75
CA LEU A 128 7.12 -21.25 11.09
C LEU A 128 6.06 -20.18 10.79
N ALA A 129 4.80 -20.56 10.51
CA ALA A 129 3.75 -19.62 10.12
C ALA A 129 3.42 -18.55 11.18
N GLU A 130 3.86 -18.73 12.42
CA GLU A 130 3.71 -17.76 13.51
C GLU A 130 5.06 -17.26 14.05
N PHE A 131 6.17 -17.60 13.39
CA PHE A 131 7.51 -17.21 13.84
C PHE A 131 7.75 -15.72 13.62
N LYS A 132 7.82 -14.96 14.71
CA LYS A 132 8.20 -13.55 14.70
C LYS A 132 9.65 -13.40 15.13
N PRO A 133 10.55 -12.92 14.24
CA PRO A 133 11.93 -12.68 14.62
C PRO A 133 12.01 -11.58 15.68
N THR A 134 13.02 -11.64 16.54
CA THR A 134 13.26 -10.63 17.59
C THR A 134 14.08 -9.45 17.09
N ARG A 135 14.69 -9.56 15.90
CA ARG A 135 15.53 -8.54 15.28
C ARG A 135 15.52 -8.66 13.77
N ASP A 136 15.76 -7.53 13.10
CA ASP A 136 16.00 -7.50 11.66
C ASP A 136 17.26 -8.26 11.28
N ALA A 137 17.22 -8.97 10.14
CA ALA A 137 18.40 -9.47 9.46
C ALA A 137 19.37 -8.33 9.11
N PHE A 138 20.67 -8.63 9.03
CA PHE A 138 21.69 -7.62 8.77
C PHE A 138 21.43 -6.79 7.50
N LEU A 139 20.96 -7.44 6.42
CA LEU A 139 20.58 -6.76 5.18
C LEU A 139 19.42 -5.78 5.40
N VAL A 140 18.40 -6.16 6.17
CA VAL A 140 17.24 -5.30 6.46
C VAL A 140 17.67 -4.07 7.25
N GLN A 141 18.55 -4.23 8.24
CA GLN A 141 19.14 -3.10 8.96
C GLN A 141 19.86 -2.14 8.01
N ARG A 142 20.63 -2.66 7.03
CA ARG A 142 21.30 -1.86 6.01
C ARG A 142 20.32 -1.13 5.08
N LEU A 143 19.24 -1.80 4.66
CA LEU A 143 18.19 -1.21 3.84
C LEU A 143 17.48 -0.07 4.58
N ARG A 144 17.09 -0.28 5.84
CA ARG A 144 16.48 0.75 6.69
C ARG A 144 17.43 1.92 6.92
N ALA A 145 18.71 1.66 7.18
CA ALA A 145 19.73 2.70 7.34
C ALA A 145 19.95 3.52 6.05
N ALA A 146 19.76 2.92 4.87
CA ALA A 146 19.78 3.63 3.59
C ALA A 146 18.46 4.37 3.28
N GLY A 147 17.47 4.31 4.18
CA GLY A 147 16.18 4.96 4.06
C GLY A 147 15.17 4.21 3.19
N ALA A 148 15.33 2.91 2.95
CA ALA A 148 14.32 2.13 2.22
C ALA A 148 13.06 1.90 3.07
N VAL A 149 11.90 1.87 2.40
CA VAL A 149 10.60 1.52 3.02
C VAL A 149 10.34 0.04 2.78
N ILE A 150 10.29 -0.77 3.84
CA ILE A 150 9.94 -2.19 3.73
C ILE A 150 8.42 -2.32 3.56
N LEU A 151 7.94 -2.76 2.39
CA LEU A 151 6.52 -2.92 2.10
C LEU A 151 5.90 -4.20 2.67
N GLY A 152 6.68 -5.27 2.75
CA GLY A 152 6.15 -6.60 3.03
C GLY A 152 7.09 -7.73 2.64
N GLU A 153 6.63 -8.95 2.86
CA GLU A 153 7.31 -10.19 2.53
C GLU A 153 6.59 -10.94 1.40
N THR A 154 7.40 -11.41 0.45
CA THR A 154 6.96 -12.14 -0.74
C THR A 154 6.90 -13.64 -0.49
N ASN A 155 6.01 -14.30 -1.20
CA ASN A 155 5.80 -15.72 -1.11
C ASN A 155 7.04 -16.52 -1.53
N VAL A 156 7.35 -17.56 -0.76
CA VAL A 156 8.46 -18.47 -0.99
C VAL A 156 7.94 -19.90 -1.06
N ARG A 157 8.41 -20.67 -2.05
CA ARG A 157 8.11 -22.09 -2.13
C ARG A 157 8.78 -22.83 -0.96
N ALA A 158 8.02 -23.68 -0.28
CA ALA A 158 8.51 -24.51 0.83
C ALA A 158 9.81 -25.28 0.46
N PRO A 159 10.76 -25.44 1.40
CA PRO A 159 11.94 -26.27 1.19
C PRO A 159 11.56 -27.72 0.89
N ARG A 160 12.13 -28.30 -0.17
CA ARG A 160 11.89 -29.71 -0.51
C ARG A 160 12.72 -30.61 0.39
N THR A 161 12.10 -31.20 1.42
CA THR A 161 12.73 -32.28 2.19
C THR A 161 12.50 -33.62 1.49
N THR A 162 13.47 -34.10 0.70
CA THR A 162 13.50 -35.52 0.31
C THR A 162 14.06 -36.32 1.48
N LYS A 163 13.21 -37.08 2.18
CA LYS A 163 13.70 -38.23 2.94
C LYS A 163 14.09 -39.30 1.93
N SER A 164 15.38 -39.62 1.86
CA SER A 164 15.87 -40.90 1.33
C SER A 164 15.78 -41.97 2.42
#